data_AF-A0BXB7-F1
#
_entry.id   AF-A0BXB7-F1
#
_cell.length_a   1.000
_cell.length_b   1.000
_cell.length_c   1.000
_cell.angle_alpha   90.00
_cell.angle_beta   90.00
_cell.angle_gamma   90.00
#
_symmetry.space_group_name_H-M   'P 1'
#
loop_
_entity.id
_entity.type
_entity.pdbx_description
1 polymer ?
#
loop_
_entity_poly.entity_id
_entity_poly.type
_entity_poly.pdbx_seq_one_letter_code
_entity_poly.pdbx_strand_id
1 'polypeptide(L)'
;MSTIKKPLPRPKQQRCEICQRNFSLLLQQHQCKRCKRAVCFDCGKFKAIIVDYDLKTQHRCCIICKEEQLAIQDIISKEQLSFNKNSLITNQWLRYSLDNVREQDLIDEYYAILGQSKNNLPPSAAEELKSIPVILNQIRNQYNYSMKEFDYYLTKDLMDNMSAIFLQSVLQCLLYKNPNIQINQNLVQMTYFLLCFHSSPLVFHFINCFREEISLGRFLDQNDSIKDYEIDFLLEIGKKNYLIEPTDLLYFRKYLEKHAEKMLSNTFFNFVNVQCLIFIYDHVLKFRDYFELEKIATLIGSLYLNDFKQKGLDDEYFTNQIIKNTKPSVLKEYLSKEDRIRLNDKRQTYSKSEDIFLLQFQQKLDHQNETKQILYLLDDCLLKKQPLNNHHKQLISQLNQKQQQIINDLLKINYNKPKEQDESQLYHKIETHSNSSTQIKFDKSELVD
;
A
#
# COMPACT_ATOMS: atom_id res chain seq x y z
N MET A 1 19.51 -11.26 29.88
CA MET A 1 20.59 -11.75 29.00
C MET A 1 20.01 -12.80 28.06
N SER A 2 19.65 -12.43 26.83
CA SER A 2 19.20 -13.39 25.82
C SER A 2 20.38 -14.28 25.42
N THR A 3 20.29 -15.57 25.70
CA THR A 3 21.24 -16.56 25.22
C THR A 3 21.22 -16.53 23.69
N ILE A 4 22.27 -15.99 23.08
CA ILE A 4 22.49 -16.04 21.65
C ILE A 4 22.64 -17.53 21.31
N LYS A 5 21.55 -18.17 20.89
CA LYS A 5 21.58 -19.53 20.36
C LYS A 5 22.62 -19.52 19.24
N LYS A 6 23.70 -20.28 19.40
CA LYS A 6 24.69 -20.47 18.33
C LYS A 6 23.90 -20.95 17.10
N PRO A 7 23.90 -20.20 15.99
CA PRO A 7 23.14 -20.61 14.81
C PRO A 7 23.62 -21.98 14.37
N LEU A 8 22.68 -22.90 14.14
CA LEU A 8 22.99 -24.23 13.61
C LEU A 8 23.84 -24.09 12.34
N PRO A 9 24.86 -24.95 12.14
CA PRO A 9 25.66 -24.92 10.92
C PRO A 9 24.74 -25.13 9.71
N ARG A 10 24.69 -24.15 8.82
CA ARG A 10 23.86 -24.24 7.61
C ARG A 10 24.35 -25.38 6.71
N PRO A 11 23.44 -26.07 6.00
CA PRO A 11 23.82 -27.08 5.04
C PRO A 11 24.73 -26.48 3.96
N LYS A 12 25.81 -27.22 3.64
CA LYS A 12 26.71 -26.87 2.54
C LYS A 12 25.91 -26.86 1.23
N GLN A 13 26.05 -25.79 0.46
CA GLN A 13 25.44 -25.71 -0.86
C GLN A 13 26.37 -26.38 -1.88
N GLN A 14 25.82 -26.90 -2.97
CA GLN A 14 26.62 -27.54 -4.02
C GLN A 14 27.17 -26.52 -5.03
N ARG A 15 26.51 -25.36 -5.17
CA ARG A 15 26.81 -24.33 -6.18
C ARG A 15 26.79 -22.94 -5.57
N CYS A 16 27.57 -22.04 -6.18
CA CYS A 16 27.48 -20.62 -5.87
C CYS A 16 26.10 -20.08 -6.31
N GLU A 17 25.38 -19.42 -5.39
CA GLU A 17 24.05 -18.83 -5.65
C GLU A 17 24.06 -17.65 -6.64
N ILE A 18 25.24 -17.21 -7.12
CA ILE A 18 25.39 -16.10 -8.07
C ILE A 18 25.84 -16.62 -9.43
N CYS A 19 27.03 -17.23 -9.51
CA CYS A 19 27.59 -17.67 -10.79
C CYS A 19 27.30 -19.16 -11.11
N GLN A 20 26.58 -19.87 -10.24
CA GLN A 20 26.18 -21.28 -10.41
C GLN A 20 27.33 -22.29 -10.57
N ARG A 21 28.60 -21.87 -10.39
CA ARG A 21 29.76 -22.78 -10.39
C ARG A 21 29.67 -23.76 -9.21
N ASN A 22 29.98 -25.03 -9.46
CA ASN A 22 30.03 -26.07 -8.42
C ASN A 22 31.17 -25.79 -7.43
N PHE A 23 30.87 -25.88 -6.14
CA PHE A 23 31.91 -25.87 -5.12
C PHE A 23 32.70 -27.19 -5.15
N SER A 24 34.00 -27.08 -4.92
CA SER A 24 34.94 -28.21 -4.92
C SER A 24 36.08 -27.93 -3.94
N LEU A 25 37.07 -28.81 -3.84
CA LEU A 25 38.27 -28.56 -3.03
C LEU A 25 39.03 -27.30 -3.50
N LEU A 26 38.99 -27.02 -4.81
CA LEU A 26 39.65 -25.85 -5.42
C LEU A 26 38.77 -24.59 -5.35
N LEU A 27 37.44 -24.75 -5.38
CA LEU A 27 36.50 -23.63 -5.28
C LEU A 27 35.70 -23.74 -3.98
N GLN A 28 36.23 -23.11 -2.93
CA GLN A 28 35.62 -23.15 -1.60
C GLN A 28 34.34 -22.29 -1.52
N GLN A 29 33.40 -22.76 -0.70
CA GLN A 29 32.19 -22.02 -0.34
C GLN A 29 32.51 -20.94 0.72
N HIS A 30 32.07 -19.71 0.47
CA HIS A 30 31.99 -18.64 1.46
C HIS A 30 30.54 -18.26 1.71
N GLN A 31 30.28 -17.59 2.83
CA GLN A 31 28.96 -17.04 3.15
C GLN A 31 29.00 -15.51 3.13
N CYS A 32 28.08 -14.89 2.39
CA CYS A 32 27.84 -13.45 2.47
C CYS A 32 27.30 -13.10 3.86
N LYS A 33 27.92 -12.19 4.61
CA LYS A 33 27.43 -11.83 5.95
C LYS A 33 26.15 -11.00 5.95
N ARG A 34 25.81 -10.33 4.84
CA ARG A 34 24.58 -9.56 4.63
C ARG A 34 23.38 -10.47 4.29
N CYS A 35 23.26 -10.92 3.04
CA CYS A 35 22.13 -11.75 2.58
C CYS A 35 22.27 -13.27 2.83
N LYS A 36 23.37 -13.71 3.46
CA LYS A 36 23.63 -15.11 3.83
C LYS A 36 23.74 -16.12 2.67
N ARG A 37 23.83 -15.67 1.41
CA ARG A 37 24.10 -16.51 0.23
C ARG A 37 25.43 -17.26 0.34
N ALA A 38 25.46 -18.49 -0.17
CA ALA A 38 26.65 -19.25 -0.47
C ALA A 38 27.30 -18.75 -1.77
N VAL A 39 28.52 -18.25 -1.69
CA VAL A 39 29.22 -17.62 -2.81
C VAL A 39 30.65 -18.14 -2.95
N CYS A 40 31.16 -18.20 -4.17
CA CYS A 40 32.58 -18.46 -4.40
C CYS A 40 33.43 -17.23 -4.04
N PHE A 41 34.76 -17.39 -4.05
CA PHE A 41 35.68 -16.30 -3.75
C PHE A 41 35.46 -15.08 -4.65
N ASP A 42 35.35 -15.27 -5.97
CA ASP A 42 35.17 -14.17 -6.93
C ASP A 42 33.88 -13.39 -6.68
N CYS A 43 32.77 -14.09 -6.45
CA CYS A 43 31.46 -13.49 -6.19
C CYS A 43 31.37 -12.85 -4.79
N GLY A 44 32.26 -13.23 -3.88
CA GLY A 44 32.30 -12.78 -2.50
C GLY A 44 33.59 -12.06 -2.12
N LYS A 45 34.36 -11.51 -3.06
CA LYS A 45 35.67 -10.90 -2.77
C LYS A 45 35.59 -9.58 -2.00
N PHE A 46 34.41 -8.97 -1.98
CA PHE A 46 34.16 -7.68 -1.39
C PHE A 46 34.06 -7.76 0.14
N LYS A 47 34.51 -6.69 0.80
CA LYS A 47 34.32 -6.50 2.24
C LYS A 47 33.60 -5.17 2.46
N ALA A 48 32.67 -5.15 3.41
CA ALA A 48 31.91 -3.97 3.79
C ALA A 48 31.46 -4.06 5.25
N ILE A 49 31.15 -2.91 5.85
CA ILE A 49 30.43 -2.86 7.13
C ILE A 49 29.02 -3.41 6.89
N ILE A 50 28.56 -4.33 7.74
CA ILE A 50 27.26 -4.97 7.61
C ILE A 50 26.38 -4.53 8.79
N VAL A 51 25.39 -3.70 8.47
CA VAL A 51 24.34 -3.30 9.40
C VAL A 51 23.62 -4.56 9.92
N ASP A 52 23.40 -4.65 11.23
CA ASP A 52 22.85 -5.82 11.94
C ASP A 52 23.79 -7.05 12.04
N TYR A 53 25.10 -6.87 11.80
CA TYR A 53 26.10 -7.90 12.11
C TYR A 53 27.25 -7.35 12.95
N ASP A 54 27.97 -6.37 12.42
CA ASP A 54 29.08 -5.71 13.09
C ASP A 54 29.40 -4.39 12.38
N LEU A 55 29.27 -3.29 13.13
CA LEU A 55 29.51 -1.94 12.65
C LEU A 55 30.98 -1.51 12.75
N LYS A 56 31.83 -2.30 13.42
CA LYS A 56 33.23 -1.94 13.68
C LYS A 56 34.20 -2.53 12.66
N THR A 57 33.91 -3.71 12.12
CA THR A 57 34.82 -4.38 11.20
C THR A 57 34.15 -4.69 9.85
N GLN A 58 34.97 -4.73 8.79
CA GLN A 58 34.49 -5.05 7.46
C GLN A 58 34.38 -6.57 7.28
N HIS A 59 33.22 -7.01 6.81
CA HIS A 59 32.90 -8.42 6.60
C HIS A 59 32.68 -8.75 5.15
N ARG A 60 32.90 -10.02 4.81
CA ARG A 60 32.72 -10.52 3.45
C ARG A 60 31.26 -10.36 2.99
N CYS A 61 31.05 -9.71 1.86
CA CYS A 61 29.75 -9.59 1.21
C CYS A 61 29.82 -10.04 -0.25
N CYS A 62 28.67 -10.43 -0.81
CA CYS A 62 28.60 -10.80 -2.22
C CYS A 62 28.51 -9.56 -3.10
N ILE A 63 28.84 -9.71 -4.39
CA ILE A 63 28.81 -8.61 -5.37
C ILE A 63 27.44 -7.91 -5.42
N ILE A 64 26.35 -8.68 -5.45
CA ILE A 64 24.98 -8.14 -5.46
C ILE A 64 24.71 -7.30 -4.21
N CYS A 65 25.09 -7.81 -3.03
CA CYS A 65 24.91 -7.06 -1.79
C CYS A 65 25.75 -5.80 -1.72
N LYS A 66 26.94 -5.80 -2.34
CA LYS A 66 27.83 -4.63 -2.39
C LYS A 66 27.25 -3.57 -3.32
N GLU A 67 26.77 -3.96 -4.49
CA GLU A 67 26.09 -3.07 -5.44
C GLU A 67 24.85 -2.43 -4.82
N GLU A 68 24.02 -3.22 -4.15
CA GLU A 68 22.80 -2.71 -3.49
C GLU A 68 23.14 -1.75 -2.35
N GLN A 69 24.17 -2.03 -1.53
CA GLN A 69 24.62 -1.10 -0.48
C GLN A 69 25.07 0.24 -1.09
N LEU A 70 25.83 0.20 -2.19
CA LEU A 70 26.24 1.41 -2.90
C LEU A 70 25.03 2.16 -3.45
N ALA A 71 24.03 1.44 -3.98
CA ALA A 71 22.83 2.04 -4.53
C ALA A 71 21.92 2.66 -3.45
N ILE A 72 21.85 2.07 -2.26
CA ILE A 72 21.17 2.67 -1.10
C ILE A 72 21.82 4.01 -0.73
N GLN A 73 23.15 4.03 -0.60
CA GLN A 73 23.90 5.25 -0.29
C GLN A 73 23.73 6.31 -1.38
N ASP A 74 23.80 5.89 -2.65
CA ASP A 74 23.61 6.73 -3.82
C ASP A 74 22.22 7.40 -3.81
N ILE A 75 21.15 6.63 -3.61
CA ILE A 75 19.78 7.15 -3.51
C ILE A 75 19.63 8.12 -2.34
N ILE A 76 20.14 7.78 -1.15
CA ILE A 76 20.09 8.69 0.01
C ILE A 76 20.75 10.03 -0.33
N SER A 77 21.93 9.99 -0.96
CA SER A 77 22.68 11.20 -1.31
C SER A 77 22.03 12.02 -2.42
N LYS A 78 21.60 11.37 -3.51
CA LYS A 78 21.03 12.02 -4.70
C LYS A 78 19.65 12.62 -4.43
N GLU A 79 18.80 11.88 -3.73
CA GLU A 79 17.44 12.30 -3.42
C GLU A 79 17.36 13.14 -2.14
N GLN A 80 18.50 13.39 -1.48
CA GLN A 80 18.60 14.16 -0.24
C GLN A 80 17.72 13.59 0.88
N LEU A 81 17.73 12.26 1.02
CA LEU A 81 16.89 11.58 2.01
C LEU A 81 17.41 11.87 3.41
N SER A 82 16.49 12.25 4.30
CA SER A 82 16.77 12.46 5.71
C SER A 82 15.49 12.23 6.50
N PHE A 83 15.63 11.55 7.63
CA PHE A 83 14.47 11.21 8.46
C PHE A 83 13.74 12.48 8.94
N ASN A 84 12.42 12.50 8.75
CA ASN A 84 11.54 13.63 9.06
C ASN A 84 11.90 14.94 8.33
N LYS A 85 12.40 14.86 7.09
CA LYS A 85 12.65 16.02 6.22
C LYS A 85 12.16 15.76 4.81
N ASN A 86 11.80 16.82 4.08
CA ASN A 86 11.37 16.70 2.70
C ASN A 86 12.57 16.42 1.79
N SER A 87 12.45 15.36 0.99
CA SER A 87 13.40 14.94 -0.03
C SER A 87 12.99 15.41 -1.43
N LEU A 88 13.83 15.14 -2.44
CA LEU A 88 13.42 15.32 -3.84
C LEU A 88 12.28 14.38 -4.24
N ILE A 89 12.23 13.16 -3.67
CA ILE A 89 11.12 12.22 -3.82
C ILE A 89 9.81 12.82 -3.29
N THR A 90 9.86 13.56 -2.17
CA THR A 90 8.67 14.28 -1.64
C THR A 90 8.03 15.14 -2.71
N ASN A 91 8.82 15.95 -3.41
CA ASN A 91 8.31 16.88 -4.41
C ASN A 91 7.65 16.13 -5.57
N GLN A 92 8.19 14.98 -5.94
CA GLN A 92 7.62 14.13 -6.99
C GLN A 92 6.29 13.51 -6.54
N TRP A 93 6.26 12.89 -5.37
CA TRP A 93 5.07 12.23 -4.84
C TRP A 93 3.94 13.22 -4.53
N LEU A 94 4.30 14.40 -4.04
CA LEU A 94 3.37 15.48 -3.77
C LEU A 94 2.72 15.98 -5.07
N ARG A 95 3.48 16.06 -6.18
CA ARG A 95 2.89 16.36 -7.51
C ARG A 95 1.89 15.30 -7.96
N TYR A 96 2.07 14.05 -7.55
CA TYR A 96 1.12 13.00 -7.86
C TYR A 96 -0.10 13.07 -6.96
N SER A 97 0.01 13.45 -5.68
CA SER A 97 -1.12 13.44 -4.75
C SER A 97 -1.97 14.73 -4.75
N LEU A 98 -1.40 15.87 -5.14
CA LEU A 98 -2.11 17.15 -5.02
C LEU A 98 -3.00 17.48 -6.22
N ASP A 99 -4.29 17.68 -5.95
CA ASP A 99 -5.23 18.38 -6.83
C ASP A 99 -5.31 19.87 -6.45
N ASN A 100 -4.18 20.58 -6.53
CA ASN A 100 -4.02 22.03 -6.29
C ASN A 100 -3.86 22.52 -4.84
N VAL A 101 -3.59 21.66 -3.86
CA VAL A 101 -3.31 22.11 -2.48
C VAL A 101 -1.86 22.59 -2.34
N ARG A 102 -1.59 23.71 -1.67
CA ARG A 102 -0.20 24.16 -1.46
C ARG A 102 0.42 23.42 -0.29
N GLU A 103 1.71 23.09 -0.40
CA GLU A 103 2.47 22.43 0.68
C GLU A 103 2.37 23.19 2.01
N GLN A 104 2.45 24.53 1.97
CA GLN A 104 2.32 25.36 3.17
C GLN A 104 0.97 25.19 3.86
N ASP A 105 -0.12 25.03 3.11
CA ASP A 105 -1.46 24.84 3.68
C ASP A 105 -1.53 23.52 4.46
N LEU A 106 -0.88 22.46 3.96
CA LEU A 106 -0.76 21.17 4.65
C LEU A 106 0.08 21.27 5.94
N ILE A 107 1.16 22.06 5.89
CA ILE A 107 2.02 22.32 7.06
C ILE A 107 1.24 23.05 8.14
N ASP A 108 0.51 24.11 7.77
CA ASP A 108 -0.27 24.92 8.69
C ASP A 108 -1.42 24.10 9.31
N GLU A 109 -2.13 23.31 8.51
CA GLU A 109 -3.17 22.38 8.99
C GLU A 109 -2.59 21.39 10.02
N TYR A 110 -1.47 20.75 9.71
CA TYR A 110 -0.85 19.77 10.60
C TYR A 110 -0.49 20.37 11.96
N TYR A 111 0.15 21.54 12.00
CA TYR A 111 0.56 22.15 13.27
C TYR A 111 -0.64 22.70 14.06
N ALA A 112 -1.70 23.16 13.38
CA ALA A 112 -2.96 23.50 14.05
C ALA A 112 -3.58 22.28 14.74
N ILE A 113 -3.66 21.14 14.03
CA ILE A 113 -4.15 19.87 14.57
C ILE A 113 -3.26 19.37 15.72
N LEU A 114 -1.94 19.43 15.57
CA LEU A 114 -1.00 19.02 16.61
C LEU A 114 -1.17 19.87 17.88
N GLY A 115 -1.41 21.17 17.73
CA GLY A 115 -1.70 22.07 18.86
C GLY A 115 -2.97 21.67 19.61
N GLN A 116 -4.06 21.41 18.87
CA GLN A 116 -5.35 21.02 19.45
C GLN A 116 -5.30 19.64 20.12
N SER A 117 -4.67 18.66 19.47
CA SER A 117 -4.62 17.29 19.96
C SER A 117 -3.90 17.15 21.31
N LYS A 118 -2.94 18.03 21.64
CA LYS A 118 -2.21 17.96 22.93
C LYS A 118 -3.13 18.02 24.16
N ASN A 119 -4.25 18.72 24.07
CA ASN A 119 -5.18 18.90 25.19
C ASN A 119 -6.49 18.12 25.04
N ASN A 120 -6.80 17.67 23.81
CA ASN A 120 -8.11 17.12 23.46
C ASN A 120 -8.04 15.66 22.98
N LEU A 121 -6.89 15.00 23.10
CA LEU A 121 -6.77 13.59 22.72
C LEU A 121 -7.52 12.69 23.71
N PRO A 122 -8.34 11.73 23.25
CA PRO A 122 -8.97 10.75 24.12
C PRO A 122 -7.96 9.98 24.98
N PRO A 123 -8.26 9.67 26.26
CA PRO A 123 -7.34 8.93 27.12
C PRO A 123 -6.90 7.57 26.56
N SER A 124 -7.79 6.86 25.85
CA SER A 124 -7.46 5.60 25.18
C SER A 124 -6.39 5.79 24.10
N ALA A 125 -6.56 6.79 23.23
CA ALA A 125 -5.59 7.13 22.20
C ALA A 125 -4.23 7.56 22.80
N ALA A 126 -4.26 8.31 23.91
CA ALA A 126 -3.04 8.68 24.62
C ALA A 126 -2.28 7.46 25.18
N GLU A 127 -2.99 6.42 25.63
CA GLU A 127 -2.39 5.17 26.08
C GLU A 127 -1.82 4.37 24.90
N GLU A 128 -2.53 4.29 23.78
CA GLU A 128 -2.03 3.65 22.55
C GLU A 128 -0.72 4.27 22.07
N LEU A 129 -0.58 5.60 22.10
CA LEU A 129 0.65 6.30 21.69
C LEU A 129 1.88 5.90 22.52
N LYS A 130 1.70 5.47 23.78
CA LYS A 130 2.81 4.99 24.63
C LYS A 130 3.39 3.66 24.15
N SER A 131 2.63 2.88 23.39
CA SER A 131 3.09 1.59 22.84
C SER A 131 4.02 1.74 21.63
N ILE A 132 4.04 2.91 20.98
CA ILE A 132 4.78 3.16 19.73
C ILE A 132 6.26 2.76 19.80
N PRO A 133 7.05 3.12 20.83
CA PRO A 133 8.46 2.73 20.89
C PRO A 133 8.66 1.20 20.87
N VAL A 134 7.76 0.46 21.52
CA VAL A 134 7.80 -1.02 21.56
C VAL A 134 7.46 -1.59 20.19
N ILE A 135 6.38 -1.13 19.55
CA ILE A 135 5.96 -1.56 18.21
C ILE A 135 7.06 -1.24 17.18
N LEU A 136 7.63 -0.04 17.24
CA LEU A 136 8.71 0.38 16.35
C LEU A 136 9.93 -0.54 16.47
N ASN A 137 10.33 -0.90 17.70
CA ASN A 137 11.43 -1.84 17.90
C ASN A 137 11.09 -3.24 17.33
N GLN A 138 9.86 -3.72 17.48
CA GLN A 138 9.42 -4.98 16.88
C GLN A 138 9.51 -4.93 15.35
N ILE A 139 9.04 -3.85 14.72
CA ILE A 139 9.13 -3.64 13.27
C ILE A 139 10.58 -3.65 12.79
N ARG A 140 11.47 -2.89 13.44
CA ARG A 140 12.90 -2.83 13.05
C ARG A 140 13.59 -4.18 13.16
N ASN A 141 13.20 -5.01 14.12
CA ASN A 141 13.72 -6.37 14.25
C ASN A 141 13.29 -7.30 13.10
N GLN A 142 12.12 -7.05 12.51
CA GLN A 142 11.57 -7.82 11.40
C GLN A 142 12.08 -7.40 10.03
N TYR A 143 12.68 -6.20 9.91
CA TYR A 143 13.20 -5.71 8.65
C TYR A 143 14.18 -6.68 7.98
N ASN A 144 14.05 -6.78 6.65
CA ASN A 144 15.05 -7.46 5.85
C ASN A 144 16.37 -6.67 5.84
N TYR A 145 17.44 -7.32 5.35
CA TYR A 145 18.78 -6.73 5.37
C TYR A 145 18.90 -5.42 4.56
N SER A 146 18.03 -5.19 3.58
CA SER A 146 18.00 -3.97 2.76
C SER A 146 17.41 -2.82 3.57
N MET A 147 16.24 -3.05 4.16
CA MET A 147 15.54 -2.05 4.96
C MET A 147 16.30 -1.70 6.24
N LYS A 148 16.93 -2.68 6.91
CA LYS A 148 17.81 -2.42 8.07
C LYS A 148 18.95 -1.46 7.75
N GLU A 149 19.58 -1.64 6.59
CA GLU A 149 20.69 -0.79 6.18
C GLU A 149 20.25 0.62 5.80
N PHE A 150 19.14 0.74 5.08
CA PHE A 150 18.53 2.03 4.75
C PHE A 150 18.10 2.80 6.01
N ASP A 151 17.41 2.12 6.92
CA ASP A 151 17.02 2.63 8.23
C ASP A 151 18.22 3.13 9.04
N TYR A 152 19.30 2.33 9.12
CA TYR A 152 20.52 2.73 9.80
C TYR A 152 21.11 4.00 9.21
N TYR A 153 21.24 4.11 7.88
CA TYR A 153 21.86 5.30 7.28
C TYR A 153 21.05 6.58 7.49
N LEU A 154 19.73 6.49 7.59
CA LEU A 154 18.86 7.64 7.83
C LEU A 154 18.75 8.03 9.31
N THR A 155 19.00 7.09 10.23
CA THR A 155 18.73 7.30 11.67
C THR A 155 19.96 7.24 12.57
N LYS A 156 21.13 6.79 12.09
CA LYS A 156 22.35 6.63 12.91
C LYS A 156 22.85 7.90 13.61
N ASP A 157 22.52 9.07 13.07
CA ASP A 157 22.96 10.37 13.60
C ASP A 157 21.83 11.08 14.38
N LEU A 158 20.66 10.44 14.53
CA LEU A 158 19.58 10.94 15.37
C LEU A 158 19.85 10.61 16.83
N MET A 159 19.39 11.48 17.72
CA MET A 159 19.35 11.15 19.14
C MET A 159 18.42 9.96 19.39
N ASP A 160 18.73 9.17 20.42
CA ASP A 160 17.89 8.05 20.85
C ASP A 160 16.43 8.51 21.03
N ASN A 161 15.50 7.69 20.55
CA ASN A 161 14.05 7.90 20.59
C ASN A 161 13.49 9.02 19.68
N MET A 162 14.31 9.81 18.98
CA MET A 162 13.78 10.87 18.08
C MET A 162 12.83 10.33 17.02
N SER A 163 13.12 9.17 16.44
CA SER A 163 12.22 8.55 15.46
C SER A 163 10.86 8.20 16.05
N ALA A 164 10.82 7.77 17.31
CA ALA A 164 9.57 7.47 18.02
C ALA A 164 8.77 8.75 18.31
N ILE A 165 9.44 9.86 18.65
CA ILE A 165 8.80 11.16 18.89
C ILE A 165 8.12 11.70 17.62
N PHE A 166 8.82 11.65 16.48
CA PHE A 166 8.24 12.09 15.21
C PHE A 166 7.04 11.23 14.80
N LEU A 167 7.17 9.92 14.93
CA LEU A 167 6.10 8.96 14.68
C LEU A 167 4.88 9.20 15.59
N GLN A 168 5.10 9.39 16.89
CA GLN A 168 4.05 9.74 17.86
C GLN A 168 3.34 11.04 17.47
N SER A 169 4.08 12.05 17.04
CA SER A 169 3.49 13.35 16.65
C SER A 169 2.58 13.22 15.43
N VAL A 170 2.94 12.40 14.44
CA VAL A 170 2.09 12.13 13.28
C VAL A 170 0.84 11.34 13.67
N LEU A 171 1.02 10.24 14.43
CA LEU A 171 -0.09 9.37 14.82
C LEU A 171 -1.04 10.05 15.82
N GLN A 172 -0.54 10.95 16.66
CA GLN A 172 -1.38 11.79 17.53
C GLN A 172 -2.35 12.65 16.72
N CYS A 173 -1.87 13.33 15.67
CA CYS A 173 -2.73 14.10 14.77
C CYS A 173 -3.77 13.20 14.08
N LEU A 174 -3.36 12.01 13.67
CA LEU A 174 -4.23 11.03 13.01
C LEU A 174 -5.37 10.56 13.91
N LEU A 175 -5.06 10.13 15.14
CA LEU A 175 -6.05 9.67 16.12
C LEU A 175 -6.99 10.79 16.55
N TYR A 176 -6.49 12.02 16.66
CA TYR A 176 -7.34 13.18 16.97
C TYR A 176 -8.36 13.46 15.87
N LYS A 177 -7.94 13.44 14.59
CA LYS A 177 -8.84 13.66 13.44
C LYS A 177 -9.76 12.46 13.19
N ASN A 178 -9.35 11.26 13.59
CA ASN A 178 -10.04 10.00 13.31
C ASN A 178 -10.03 9.08 14.55
N PRO A 179 -10.90 9.32 15.54
CA PRO A 179 -10.87 8.62 16.83
C PRO A 179 -11.21 7.12 16.76
N ASN A 180 -11.71 6.64 15.61
CA ASN A 180 -12.06 5.22 15.40
C ASN A 180 -10.89 4.36 14.94
N ILE A 181 -9.75 4.97 14.58
CA ILE A 181 -8.54 4.22 14.19
C ILE A 181 -7.86 3.69 15.44
N GLN A 182 -7.32 2.48 15.33
CA GLN A 182 -6.42 1.91 16.34
C GLN A 182 -4.97 1.88 15.84
N ILE A 183 -4.02 2.13 16.74
CA ILE A 183 -2.61 1.96 16.40
C ILE A 183 -2.28 0.47 16.27
N ASN A 184 -1.96 0.05 15.06
CA ASN A 184 -1.45 -1.29 14.77
C ASN A 184 -0.05 -1.25 14.13
N GLN A 185 0.54 -2.43 13.92
CA GLN A 185 1.89 -2.55 13.37
C GLN A 185 2.01 -1.98 11.95
N ASN A 186 1.00 -2.18 11.09
CA ASN A 186 1.04 -1.73 9.68
C ASN A 186 1.02 -0.21 9.60
N LEU A 187 0.16 0.44 10.37
CA LEU A 187 0.07 1.90 10.44
C LEU A 187 1.37 2.53 10.94
N VAL A 188 1.96 1.95 12.00
CA VAL A 188 3.27 2.40 12.51
C VAL A 188 4.35 2.21 11.46
N GLN A 189 4.39 1.05 10.80
CA GLN A 189 5.40 0.71 9.81
C GLN A 189 5.34 1.63 8.58
N MET A 190 4.13 1.86 8.05
CA MET A 190 3.88 2.78 6.95
C MET A 190 4.30 4.20 7.31
N THR A 191 3.86 4.70 8.48
CA THR A 191 4.19 6.05 8.94
C THR A 191 5.70 6.23 9.11
N TYR A 192 6.38 5.23 9.69
CA TYR A 192 7.83 5.25 9.82
C TYR A 192 8.55 5.27 8.48
N PHE A 193 8.11 4.45 7.53
CA PHE A 193 8.69 4.42 6.18
C PHE A 193 8.53 5.77 5.48
N LEU A 194 7.35 6.39 5.54
CA LEU A 194 7.13 7.70 4.95
C LEU A 194 7.99 8.81 5.60
N LEU A 195 8.26 8.71 6.90
CA LEU A 195 9.21 9.61 7.58
C LEU A 195 10.65 9.47 7.05
N CYS A 196 11.02 8.40 6.35
CA CYS A 196 12.31 8.31 5.67
C CYS A 196 12.45 9.26 4.48
N PHE A 197 11.33 9.77 3.95
CA PHE A 197 11.29 10.60 2.74
C PHE A 197 10.73 12.00 3.00
N HIS A 198 9.84 12.15 3.98
CA HIS A 198 9.03 13.35 4.17
C HIS A 198 9.11 13.88 5.60
N SER A 199 8.77 15.16 5.75
CA SER A 199 8.48 15.78 7.04
C SER A 199 7.14 15.29 7.61
N SER A 200 6.99 15.36 8.93
CA SER A 200 5.80 14.92 9.67
C SER A 200 4.47 15.48 9.11
N PRO A 201 4.37 16.77 8.71
CA PRO A 201 3.15 17.28 8.07
C PRO A 201 2.76 16.56 6.79
N LEU A 202 3.75 16.29 5.92
CA LEU A 202 3.49 15.59 4.67
C LEU A 202 3.27 14.10 4.87
N VAL A 203 3.91 13.48 5.86
CA VAL A 203 3.55 12.10 6.25
C VAL A 203 2.10 12.03 6.71
N PHE A 204 1.63 12.98 7.53
CA PHE A 204 0.24 13.06 7.94
C PHE A 204 -0.72 13.19 6.73
N HIS A 205 -0.36 14.01 5.74
CA HIS A 205 -1.11 14.10 4.48
C HIS A 205 -1.15 12.76 3.73
N PHE A 206 0.02 12.19 3.42
CA PHE A 206 0.09 10.94 2.66
C PHE A 206 -0.62 9.78 3.37
N ILE A 207 -0.50 9.65 4.69
CA ILE A 207 -1.23 8.62 5.43
C ILE A 207 -2.75 8.77 5.27
N ASN A 208 -3.29 10.00 5.28
CA ASN A 208 -4.72 10.19 5.01
C ASN A 208 -5.07 9.81 3.56
N CYS A 209 -4.26 10.17 2.56
CA CYS A 209 -4.47 9.72 1.18
C CYS A 209 -4.44 8.19 1.05
N PHE A 210 -3.55 7.52 1.78
CA PHE A 210 -3.45 6.06 1.81
C PHE A 210 -4.64 5.39 2.50
N ARG A 211 -5.21 6.03 3.52
CA ARG A 211 -6.35 5.52 4.27
C ARG A 211 -7.69 5.74 3.58
N GLU A 212 -7.83 6.85 2.86
CA GLU A 212 -9.04 7.16 2.11
C GLU A 212 -9.27 6.16 0.97
N GLU A 213 -8.23 5.46 0.53
CA GLU A 213 -8.42 4.34 -0.37
C GLU A 213 -8.82 3.05 0.37
N ILE A 214 -9.86 2.41 -0.15
CA ILE A 214 -10.57 1.31 0.50
C ILE A 214 -9.66 0.10 0.76
N SER A 215 -8.85 -0.29 -0.22
CA SER A 215 -8.03 -1.50 -0.17
C SER A 215 -6.92 -1.39 0.86
N LEU A 216 -6.23 -0.25 0.94
CA LEU A 216 -5.15 -0.03 1.90
C LEU A 216 -5.68 0.45 3.26
N GLY A 217 -6.72 1.30 3.27
CA GLY A 217 -7.32 1.84 4.48
C GLY A 217 -7.77 0.78 5.47
N ARG A 218 -8.36 -0.33 5.01
CA ARG A 218 -8.74 -1.44 5.90
C ARG A 218 -7.55 -2.11 6.61
N PHE A 219 -6.40 -2.22 5.94
CA PHE A 219 -5.19 -2.79 6.55
C PHE A 219 -4.55 -1.84 7.55
N LEU A 220 -4.62 -0.53 7.29
CA LEU A 220 -4.08 0.51 8.14
C LEU A 220 -4.97 0.79 9.35
N ASP A 221 -6.30 0.77 9.19
CA ASP A 221 -7.23 1.18 10.25
C ASP A 221 -7.72 0.01 11.10
N GLN A 222 -8.03 -1.13 10.47
CA GLN A 222 -8.71 -2.26 11.12
C GLN A 222 -7.85 -3.52 11.22
N ASN A 223 -6.68 -3.54 10.55
CA ASN A 223 -5.83 -4.72 10.43
C ASN A 223 -6.63 -5.93 9.89
N ASP A 224 -7.49 -5.68 8.92
CA ASP A 224 -8.33 -6.69 8.28
C ASP A 224 -7.48 -7.76 7.58
N SER A 225 -7.92 -9.02 7.66
CA SER A 225 -7.34 -10.10 6.88
C SER A 225 -7.80 -10.06 5.43
N ILE A 226 -7.04 -10.68 4.54
CA ILE A 226 -7.53 -10.92 3.17
C ILE A 226 -8.66 -11.97 3.23
N LYS A 227 -9.71 -11.75 2.45
CA LYS A 227 -10.86 -12.66 2.32
C LYS A 227 -10.70 -13.56 1.10
N ASP A 228 -11.35 -14.73 1.11
CA ASP A 228 -11.22 -15.72 0.03
C ASP A 228 -11.57 -15.19 -1.36
N TYR A 229 -12.58 -14.31 -1.48
CA TYR A 229 -12.95 -13.72 -2.78
C TYR A 229 -11.88 -12.77 -3.32
N GLU A 230 -11.06 -12.16 -2.45
CA GLU A 230 -9.94 -11.33 -2.85
C GLU A 230 -8.78 -12.21 -3.32
N ILE A 231 -8.57 -13.37 -2.68
CA ILE A 231 -7.64 -14.39 -3.20
C ILE A 231 -8.08 -14.87 -4.58
N ASP A 232 -9.38 -15.13 -4.79
CA ASP A 232 -9.92 -15.52 -6.09
C ASP A 232 -9.70 -14.43 -7.15
N PHE A 233 -9.83 -13.17 -6.75
CA PHE A 233 -9.55 -12.03 -7.60
C PHE A 233 -8.07 -11.96 -8.01
N LEU A 234 -7.15 -12.05 -7.04
CA LEU A 234 -5.70 -12.11 -7.29
C LEU A 234 -5.31 -13.30 -8.20
N LEU A 235 -5.97 -14.45 -8.01
CA LEU A 235 -5.80 -15.64 -8.85
C LEU A 235 -6.19 -15.36 -10.32
N GLU A 236 -7.29 -14.63 -10.55
CA GLU A 236 -7.72 -14.23 -11.89
C GLU A 236 -6.79 -13.20 -12.53
N ILE A 237 -6.21 -12.27 -11.76
CA ILE A 237 -5.12 -11.39 -12.26
C ILE A 237 -3.94 -12.26 -12.71
N GLY A 238 -3.56 -13.24 -11.88
CA GLY A 238 -2.49 -14.20 -12.18
C GLY A 238 -2.67 -14.89 -13.51
N LYS A 239 -3.85 -15.47 -13.69
CA LYS A 239 -4.24 -16.20 -14.90
C LYS A 239 -4.27 -15.31 -16.14
N LYS A 240 -4.85 -14.11 -16.06
CA LYS A 240 -5.04 -13.24 -17.23
C LYS A 240 -3.76 -12.48 -17.62
N ASN A 241 -3.05 -11.94 -16.63
CA ASN A 241 -1.94 -11.01 -16.90
C ASN A 241 -0.58 -11.71 -16.90
N TYR A 242 -0.43 -12.79 -16.14
CA TYR A 242 0.85 -13.50 -15.99
C TYR A 242 0.82 -14.92 -16.52
N LEU A 243 -0.25 -15.30 -17.22
CA LEU A 243 -0.38 -16.56 -17.96
C LEU A 243 -0.06 -17.79 -17.11
N ILE A 244 -0.47 -17.78 -15.84
CA ILE A 244 -0.32 -18.95 -14.96
C ILE A 244 -1.07 -20.14 -15.56
N GLU A 245 -0.36 -21.24 -15.79
CA GLU A 245 -0.93 -22.45 -16.39
C GLU A 245 -2.03 -23.03 -15.49
N PRO A 246 -3.11 -23.63 -16.05
CA PRO A 246 -4.18 -24.25 -15.27
C PRO A 246 -3.69 -25.30 -14.27
N THR A 247 -2.64 -26.04 -14.63
CA THR A 247 -1.94 -27.03 -13.80
C THR A 247 -1.30 -26.44 -12.55
N ASP A 248 -1.02 -25.14 -12.56
CA ASP A 248 -0.29 -24.43 -11.52
C ASP A 248 -1.18 -23.56 -10.62
N LEU A 249 -2.44 -23.33 -11.01
CA LEU A 249 -3.37 -22.46 -10.28
C LEU A 249 -3.55 -22.88 -8.82
N LEU A 250 -3.54 -24.18 -8.51
CA LEU A 250 -3.63 -24.65 -7.14
C LEU A 250 -2.43 -24.22 -6.28
N TYR A 251 -1.22 -24.29 -6.83
CA TYR A 251 -0.02 -23.85 -6.13
C TYR A 251 0.01 -22.32 -6.00
N PHE A 252 -0.43 -21.62 -7.04
CA PHE A 252 -0.49 -20.17 -7.05
C PHE A 252 -1.53 -19.64 -6.03
N ARG A 253 -2.70 -20.28 -5.92
CA ARG A 253 -3.68 -19.96 -4.87
C ARG A 253 -3.08 -20.13 -3.47
N LYS A 254 -2.44 -21.27 -3.20
CA LYS A 254 -1.76 -21.52 -1.90
C LYS A 254 -0.67 -20.51 -1.60
N TYR A 255 0.02 -20.02 -2.63
CA TYR A 255 0.98 -18.94 -2.50
C TYR A 255 0.28 -17.64 -2.07
N LEU A 256 -0.81 -17.25 -2.75
CA LEU A 256 -1.56 -16.04 -2.45
C LEU A 256 -2.15 -16.07 -1.03
N GLU A 257 -2.81 -17.17 -0.66
CA GLU A 257 -3.38 -17.39 0.68
C GLU A 257 -2.35 -17.18 1.79
N LYS A 258 -1.09 -17.51 1.52
CA LYS A 258 -0.02 -17.46 2.51
C LYS A 258 0.71 -16.12 2.57
N HIS A 259 0.90 -15.47 1.42
CA HIS A 259 1.82 -14.35 1.30
C HIS A 259 1.15 -13.03 0.91
N ALA A 260 0.01 -13.05 0.22
CA ALA A 260 -0.61 -11.84 -0.28
C ALA A 260 -0.99 -10.89 0.86
N GLU A 261 -1.61 -11.39 1.94
CA GLU A 261 -1.99 -10.57 3.08
C GLU A 261 -0.78 -9.87 3.67
N LYS A 262 0.29 -10.62 3.94
CA LYS A 262 1.53 -10.06 4.50
C LYS A 262 2.11 -9.01 3.56
N MET A 263 2.16 -9.26 2.25
CA MET A 263 2.68 -8.34 1.25
C MET A 263 1.87 -7.05 1.16
N LEU A 264 0.54 -7.14 1.14
CA LEU A 264 -0.33 -5.97 0.99
C LEU A 264 -0.40 -5.16 2.29
N SER A 265 -0.63 -5.82 3.43
CA SER A 265 -0.71 -5.18 4.75
C SER A 265 0.58 -4.50 5.17
N ASN A 266 1.74 -5.11 4.88
CA ASN A 266 3.06 -4.50 5.12
C ASN A 266 3.63 -3.80 3.90
N THR A 267 2.86 -3.62 2.84
CA THR A 267 3.27 -2.89 1.64
C THR A 267 4.66 -3.28 1.12
N PHE A 268 4.94 -4.59 1.15
CA PHE A 268 6.16 -5.26 0.70
C PHE A 268 7.45 -4.99 1.50
N PHE A 269 7.41 -4.29 2.64
CA PHE A 269 8.61 -3.89 3.40
C PHE A 269 9.60 -5.02 3.67
N ASN A 270 9.07 -6.22 3.93
CA ASN A 270 9.88 -7.40 4.26
C ASN A 270 10.07 -8.35 3.08
N PHE A 271 9.53 -8.04 1.91
CA PHE A 271 9.54 -8.93 0.73
C PHE A 271 10.48 -8.47 -0.37
N VAL A 272 10.74 -7.17 -0.49
CA VAL A 272 11.61 -6.62 -1.54
C VAL A 272 12.69 -5.71 -0.95
N ASN A 273 13.72 -5.42 -1.76
CA ASN A 273 14.75 -4.44 -1.37
C ASN A 273 14.21 -3.00 -1.46
N VAL A 274 14.93 -2.06 -0.85
CA VAL A 274 14.50 -0.65 -0.76
C VAL A 274 14.32 0.01 -2.13
N GLN A 275 15.14 -0.34 -3.11
CA GLN A 275 15.00 0.22 -4.46
C GLN A 275 13.68 -0.21 -5.11
N CYS A 276 13.28 -1.47 -4.91
CA CYS A 276 11.97 -1.96 -5.34
C CYS A 276 10.85 -1.27 -4.56
N LEU A 277 10.98 -1.07 -3.24
CA LEU A 277 9.97 -0.37 -2.45
C LEU A 277 9.72 1.05 -2.98
N ILE A 278 10.79 1.83 -3.18
CA ILE A 278 10.68 3.19 -3.72
C ILE A 278 9.97 3.17 -5.08
N PHE A 279 10.35 2.23 -5.95
CA PHE A 279 9.71 2.07 -7.25
C PHE A 279 8.22 1.73 -7.16
N ILE A 280 7.84 0.82 -6.25
CA ILE A 280 6.44 0.43 -6.02
C ILE A 280 5.61 1.64 -5.58
N TYR A 281 6.09 2.40 -4.60
CA TYR A 281 5.37 3.58 -4.11
C TYR A 281 5.30 4.72 -5.14
N ASP A 282 6.39 4.95 -5.90
CA ASP A 282 6.37 5.89 -7.01
C ASP A 282 5.29 5.50 -8.04
N HIS A 283 5.17 4.22 -8.34
CA HIS A 283 4.17 3.70 -9.26
C HIS A 283 2.74 3.88 -8.72
N VAL A 284 2.46 3.42 -7.49
CA VAL A 284 1.15 3.52 -6.84
C VAL A 284 0.67 4.97 -6.77
N LEU A 285 1.53 5.89 -6.33
CA LEU A 285 1.18 7.31 -6.22
C LEU A 285 0.98 7.95 -7.59
N LYS A 286 1.84 7.63 -8.57
CA LYS A 286 1.74 8.17 -9.93
C LYS A 286 0.41 7.83 -10.60
N PHE A 287 -0.07 6.59 -10.42
CA PHE A 287 -1.33 6.15 -11.00
C PHE A 287 -2.54 6.41 -10.11
N ARG A 288 -2.32 6.76 -8.83
CA ARG A 288 -3.35 6.89 -7.79
C ARG A 288 -4.23 5.64 -7.71
N ASP A 289 -3.62 4.49 -7.96
CA ASP A 289 -4.30 3.22 -8.10
C ASP A 289 -3.62 2.17 -7.21
N TYR A 290 -4.30 1.80 -6.13
CA TYR A 290 -3.80 0.83 -5.17
C TYR A 290 -3.93 -0.61 -5.64
N PHE A 291 -4.73 -0.82 -6.70
CA PHE A 291 -4.76 -2.08 -7.43
C PHE A 291 -3.36 -2.47 -7.95
N GLU A 292 -2.47 -1.49 -8.12
CA GLU A 292 -1.06 -1.75 -8.46
C GLU A 292 -0.34 -2.61 -7.40
N LEU A 293 -0.65 -2.46 -6.11
CA LEU A 293 -0.08 -3.33 -5.07
C LEU A 293 -0.51 -4.79 -5.26
N GLU A 294 -1.78 -5.02 -5.60
CA GLU A 294 -2.34 -6.35 -5.85
C GLU A 294 -1.73 -7.02 -7.09
N LYS A 295 -1.57 -6.24 -8.16
CA LYS A 295 -0.85 -6.68 -9.36
C LYS A 295 0.59 -7.03 -9.08
N ILE A 296 1.30 -6.23 -8.27
CA ILE A 296 2.69 -6.48 -7.89
C ILE A 296 2.79 -7.74 -7.01
N ALA A 297 1.86 -7.95 -6.07
CA ALA A 297 1.81 -9.19 -5.28
C ALA A 297 1.65 -10.42 -6.18
N THR A 298 0.75 -10.32 -7.16
CA THR A 298 0.46 -11.38 -8.12
C THR A 298 1.65 -11.62 -9.07
N LEU A 299 2.33 -10.56 -9.52
CA LEU A 299 3.55 -10.63 -10.32
C LEU A 299 4.67 -11.33 -9.56
N ILE A 300 4.92 -10.95 -8.30
CA ILE A 300 5.94 -11.60 -7.49
C ILE A 300 5.62 -13.08 -7.34
N GLY A 301 4.37 -13.43 -7.07
CA GLY A 301 3.95 -14.82 -7.04
C GLY A 301 4.24 -15.59 -8.31
N SER A 302 3.95 -15.01 -9.48
CA SER A 302 4.19 -15.68 -10.77
C SER A 302 5.67 -15.91 -11.03
N LEU A 303 6.52 -14.93 -10.69
CA LEU A 303 7.98 -15.02 -10.86
C LEU A 303 8.61 -16.14 -10.02
N TYR A 304 8.09 -16.39 -8.81
CA TYR A 304 8.66 -17.36 -7.87
C TYR A 304 7.82 -18.62 -7.68
N LEU A 305 6.81 -18.85 -8.53
CA LEU A 305 5.91 -20.00 -8.41
C LEU A 305 6.65 -21.34 -8.48
N ASN A 306 7.68 -21.44 -9.32
CA ASN A 306 8.48 -22.66 -9.44
C ASN A 306 9.33 -22.93 -8.18
N ASP A 307 9.89 -21.88 -7.57
CA ASP A 307 10.59 -22.01 -6.28
C ASP A 307 9.62 -22.45 -5.18
N PHE A 308 8.40 -21.89 -5.17
CA PHE A 308 7.35 -22.27 -4.24
C PHE A 308 6.92 -23.73 -4.40
N LYS A 309 6.76 -24.24 -5.64
CA LYS A 309 6.45 -25.66 -5.89
C LYS A 309 7.54 -26.59 -5.36
N GLN A 310 8.81 -26.25 -5.58
CA GLN A 310 9.93 -27.12 -5.23
C GLN A 310 10.21 -27.18 -3.72
N LYS A 311 10.00 -26.06 -3.01
CA LYS A 311 10.35 -25.93 -1.58
C LYS A 311 9.15 -25.89 -0.66
N GLY A 312 7.93 -25.78 -1.21
CA GLY A 312 6.69 -25.78 -0.48
C GLY A 312 6.58 -24.58 0.47
N LEU A 313 6.12 -24.86 1.69
CA LEU A 313 5.69 -23.86 2.68
C LEU A 313 6.84 -23.29 3.55
N ASP A 314 8.08 -23.29 3.07
CA ASP A 314 9.19 -22.63 3.79
C ASP A 314 9.16 -21.10 3.56
N ASP A 315 8.49 -20.39 4.47
CA ASP A 315 8.31 -18.94 4.42
C ASP A 315 9.62 -18.16 4.42
N GLU A 316 10.58 -18.60 5.24
CA GLU A 316 11.86 -17.91 5.35
C GLU A 316 12.66 -18.08 4.06
N TYR A 317 12.71 -19.30 3.51
CA TYR A 317 13.38 -19.55 2.23
C TYR A 317 12.77 -18.69 1.12
N PHE A 318 11.44 -18.72 0.98
CA PHE A 318 10.76 -18.08 -0.12
C PHE A 318 10.86 -16.55 -0.05
N THR A 319 10.60 -15.96 1.12
CA THR A 319 10.77 -14.51 1.34
C THR A 319 12.20 -14.08 1.03
N ASN A 320 13.19 -14.88 1.46
CA ASN A 320 14.58 -14.63 1.12
C ASN A 320 14.84 -14.67 -0.39
N GLN A 321 14.22 -15.58 -1.15
CA GLN A 321 14.39 -15.61 -2.61
C GLN A 321 13.82 -14.35 -3.27
N ILE A 322 12.63 -13.89 -2.85
CA ILE A 322 12.05 -12.65 -3.38
C ILE A 322 12.98 -11.46 -3.13
N ILE A 323 13.41 -11.22 -1.88
CA ILE A 323 14.26 -10.07 -1.53
C ILE A 323 15.56 -10.13 -2.34
N LYS A 324 16.12 -11.33 -2.49
CA LYS A 324 17.40 -11.57 -3.14
C LYS A 324 17.35 -11.31 -4.65
N ASN A 325 16.28 -11.71 -5.32
CA ASN A 325 16.27 -11.83 -6.77
C ASN A 325 15.36 -10.82 -7.47
N THR A 326 14.47 -10.14 -6.73
CA THR A 326 13.59 -9.10 -7.29
C THR A 326 14.35 -7.81 -7.46
N LYS A 327 14.40 -7.30 -8.70
CA LYS A 327 15.07 -6.04 -9.05
C LYS A 327 14.08 -5.03 -9.60
N PRO A 328 14.34 -3.70 -9.45
CA PRO A 328 13.48 -2.67 -10.01
C PRO A 328 13.30 -2.81 -11.53
N SER A 329 14.34 -3.26 -12.24
CA SER A 329 14.27 -3.49 -13.70
C SER A 329 13.26 -4.57 -14.08
N VAL A 330 13.12 -5.61 -13.25
CA VAL A 330 12.14 -6.68 -13.47
C VAL A 330 10.74 -6.10 -13.28
N LEU A 331 10.48 -5.44 -12.14
CA LEU A 331 9.17 -4.82 -11.89
C LEU A 331 8.80 -3.82 -13.01
N LYS A 332 9.75 -2.97 -13.42
CA LYS A 332 9.56 -1.98 -14.49
C LYS A 332 9.23 -2.64 -15.83
N GLU A 333 9.92 -3.71 -16.21
CA GLU A 333 9.66 -4.40 -17.47
C GLU A 333 8.20 -4.89 -17.53
N TYR A 334 7.73 -5.53 -16.45
CA TYR A 334 6.39 -6.09 -16.40
C TYR A 334 5.30 -5.00 -16.33
N LEU A 335 5.44 -4.02 -15.44
CA LEU A 335 4.45 -2.95 -15.32
C LEU A 335 4.40 -2.08 -16.59
N SER A 336 5.52 -1.88 -17.29
CA SER A 336 5.53 -1.15 -18.56
C SER A 336 4.83 -1.89 -19.71
N LYS A 337 4.81 -3.23 -19.69
CA LYS A 337 4.04 -4.03 -20.64
C LYS A 337 2.55 -3.87 -20.37
N GLU A 338 2.14 -3.86 -19.10
CA GLU A 338 0.76 -3.59 -18.72
C GLU A 338 0.32 -2.16 -19.06
N ASP A 339 1.17 -1.15 -18.86
CA ASP A 339 0.88 0.24 -19.23
C ASP A 339 0.56 0.36 -20.73
N ARG A 340 1.31 -0.36 -21.58
CA ARG A 340 1.05 -0.42 -23.02
C ARG A 340 -0.26 -1.12 -23.34
N ILE A 341 -0.61 -2.17 -22.61
CA ILE A 341 -1.90 -2.84 -22.74
C ILE A 341 -3.02 -1.90 -22.30
N ARG A 342 -2.91 -1.20 -21.16
CA ARG A 342 -3.90 -0.21 -20.69
C ARG A 342 -4.10 0.94 -21.67
N LEU A 343 -3.02 1.43 -22.29
CA LEU A 343 -3.10 2.47 -23.31
C LEU A 343 -3.79 1.99 -24.59
N ASN A 344 -3.65 0.71 -24.94
CA ASN A 344 -4.27 0.10 -26.12
C ASN A 344 -5.70 -0.43 -25.85
N ASP A 345 -5.98 -0.89 -24.64
CA ASP A 345 -7.25 -1.49 -24.17
C ASP A 345 -8.04 -0.54 -23.26
N LYS A 346 -7.97 0.77 -23.53
CA LYS A 346 -8.97 1.72 -22.98
C LYS A 346 -10.37 1.33 -23.52
N ARG A 347 -11.03 0.28 -22.96
CA ARG A 347 -12.49 0.23 -22.73
C ARG A 347 -13.15 -1.05 -22.18
N GLN A 348 -12.55 -2.25 -22.02
CA GLN A 348 -13.43 -3.43 -21.84
C GLN A 348 -13.13 -4.45 -20.72
N THR A 349 -11.90 -4.58 -20.22
CA THR A 349 -11.59 -5.76 -19.37
C THR A 349 -11.58 -5.46 -17.87
N TYR A 350 -11.21 -4.23 -17.47
CA TYR A 350 -11.01 -3.88 -16.06
C TYR A 350 -12.21 -3.24 -15.38
N SER A 351 -13.08 -2.52 -16.11
CA SER A 351 -14.30 -1.97 -15.51
C SER A 351 -15.12 -3.10 -14.88
N LYS A 352 -15.28 -4.25 -15.55
CA LYS A 352 -16.10 -5.34 -15.01
C LYS A 352 -15.57 -5.95 -13.71
N SER A 353 -14.27 -6.07 -13.50
CA SER A 353 -13.74 -6.65 -12.25
C SER A 353 -13.76 -5.65 -11.10
N GLU A 354 -13.46 -4.39 -11.39
CA GLU A 354 -13.55 -3.27 -10.45
C GLU A 354 -15.02 -3.01 -10.09
N ASP A 355 -15.93 -3.06 -11.07
CA ASP A 355 -17.39 -3.01 -10.90
C ASP A 355 -17.89 -4.19 -10.09
N ILE A 356 -17.41 -5.43 -10.32
CA ILE A 356 -17.79 -6.62 -9.53
C ILE A 356 -17.25 -6.51 -8.10
N PHE A 357 -16.02 -6.06 -7.90
CA PHE A 357 -15.43 -5.85 -6.58
C PHE A 357 -16.17 -4.73 -5.83
N LEU A 358 -16.38 -3.57 -6.46
CA LEU A 358 -17.17 -2.47 -5.92
C LEU A 358 -18.61 -2.91 -5.63
N LEU A 359 -19.26 -3.67 -6.51
CA LEU A 359 -20.60 -4.21 -6.29
C LEU A 359 -20.64 -5.18 -5.11
N GLN A 360 -19.70 -6.13 -5.01
CA GLN A 360 -19.66 -7.10 -3.92
C GLN A 360 -19.24 -6.48 -2.58
N PHE A 361 -18.38 -5.46 -2.61
CA PHE A 361 -17.93 -4.70 -1.44
C PHE A 361 -19.03 -3.74 -0.97
N GLN A 362 -19.71 -3.03 -1.88
CA GLN A 362 -20.84 -2.16 -1.57
C GLN A 362 -22.07 -2.95 -1.11
N GLN A 363 -22.29 -4.17 -1.62
CA GLN A 363 -23.36 -5.06 -1.14
C GLN A 363 -23.17 -5.51 0.33
N LYS A 364 -21.96 -5.41 0.89
CA LYS A 364 -21.65 -5.78 2.29
C LYS A 364 -21.58 -4.61 3.26
N LEU A 365 -21.44 -3.37 2.76
CA LEU A 365 -21.52 -2.15 3.57
C LEU A 365 -22.97 -1.72 3.75
N ASP A 366 -23.69 -2.43 4.63
CA ASP A 366 -25.02 -2.13 5.20
C ASP A 366 -26.15 -1.66 4.26
N HIS A 367 -27.39 -2.08 4.55
CA HIS A 367 -28.64 -1.66 3.88
C HIS A 367 -28.90 -0.12 3.85
N GLN A 368 -27.98 0.69 4.36
CA GLN A 368 -28.12 2.16 4.42
C GLN A 368 -27.62 2.90 3.18
N ASN A 369 -26.97 2.23 2.21
CA ASN A 369 -26.46 2.90 1.00
C ASN A 369 -27.04 2.41 -0.33
N GLU A 370 -28.24 1.83 -0.32
CA GLU A 370 -29.01 1.50 -1.53
C GLU A 370 -29.11 2.72 -2.47
N THR A 371 -29.26 3.93 -1.92
CA THR A 371 -29.31 5.18 -2.69
C THR A 371 -28.02 5.45 -3.47
N LYS A 372 -26.82 5.17 -2.91
CA LYS A 372 -25.54 5.38 -3.62
C LYS A 372 -25.31 4.35 -4.73
N GLN A 373 -25.64 3.08 -4.49
CA GLN A 373 -25.54 2.03 -5.50
C GLN A 373 -26.45 2.34 -6.71
N ILE A 374 -27.64 2.88 -6.43
CA ILE A 374 -28.60 3.26 -7.45
C ILE A 374 -28.19 4.52 -8.20
N LEU A 375 -27.61 5.51 -7.52
CA LEU A 375 -27.04 6.69 -8.18
C LEU A 375 -25.90 6.31 -9.13
N TYR A 376 -25.04 5.36 -8.77
CA TYR A 376 -23.97 4.86 -9.63
C TYR A 376 -24.50 4.09 -10.86
N LEU A 377 -25.49 3.22 -10.67
CA LEU A 377 -26.15 2.50 -11.77
C LEU A 377 -26.88 3.45 -12.73
N LEU A 378 -27.45 4.54 -12.20
CA LEU A 378 -28.10 5.57 -12.99
C LEU A 378 -27.09 6.43 -13.72
N ASP A 379 -25.96 6.79 -13.11
CA ASP A 379 -24.90 7.54 -13.78
C ASP A 379 -24.41 6.77 -15.02
N ASP A 380 -24.20 5.46 -14.89
CA ASP A 380 -23.74 4.63 -16.00
C ASP A 380 -24.80 4.49 -17.12
N CYS A 381 -26.09 4.43 -16.77
CA CYS A 381 -27.19 4.42 -17.75
C CYS A 381 -27.41 5.78 -18.42
N LEU A 382 -27.34 6.86 -17.64
CA LEU A 382 -27.62 8.24 -18.07
C LEU A 382 -26.48 8.79 -18.93
N LEU A 383 -25.22 8.52 -18.55
CA LEU A 383 -24.03 8.93 -19.31
C LEU A 383 -23.87 8.13 -20.61
N LYS A 384 -24.17 6.82 -20.60
CA LYS A 384 -24.04 5.95 -21.78
C LYS A 384 -25.28 5.95 -22.69
N LYS A 385 -26.36 6.67 -22.31
CA LYS A 385 -27.65 6.73 -23.04
C LYS A 385 -28.23 5.35 -23.37
N GLN A 386 -28.01 4.36 -22.52
CA GLN A 386 -28.52 3.01 -22.74
C GLN A 386 -29.91 2.85 -22.12
N PRO A 387 -30.85 2.13 -22.77
CA PRO A 387 -32.14 1.85 -22.19
C PRO A 387 -31.99 0.96 -20.95
N LEU A 388 -32.84 1.19 -19.95
CA LEU A 388 -32.88 0.33 -18.75
C LEU A 388 -33.23 -1.10 -19.12
N ASN A 389 -32.35 -2.05 -18.75
CA ASN A 389 -32.64 -3.47 -18.88
C ASN A 389 -33.61 -3.94 -17.78
N ASN A 390 -34.05 -5.20 -17.86
CA ASN A 390 -35.01 -5.77 -16.90
C ASN A 390 -34.45 -5.84 -15.48
N HIS A 391 -33.13 -6.01 -15.32
CA HIS A 391 -32.49 -6.04 -14.02
C HIS A 391 -32.54 -4.66 -13.35
N HIS A 392 -32.29 -3.57 -14.09
CA HIS A 392 -32.41 -2.21 -13.56
C HIS A 392 -33.86 -1.90 -13.15
N LYS A 393 -34.84 -2.33 -13.95
CA LYS A 393 -36.27 -2.15 -13.60
C LYS A 393 -36.64 -2.90 -12.32
N GLN A 394 -36.10 -4.10 -12.14
CA GLN A 394 -36.32 -4.90 -10.93
C GLN A 394 -35.70 -4.24 -9.69
N LEU A 395 -34.47 -3.73 -9.80
CA LEU A 395 -33.83 -2.97 -8.70
C LEU A 395 -34.60 -1.69 -8.36
N ILE A 396 -35.05 -0.93 -9.36
CA ILE A 396 -35.86 0.27 -9.14
C ILE A 396 -37.17 -0.09 -8.42
N SER A 397 -37.80 -1.22 -8.76
CA SER A 397 -39.06 -1.64 -8.13
C SER A 397 -38.94 -2.02 -6.65
N GLN A 398 -37.72 -2.31 -6.17
CA GLN A 398 -37.45 -2.62 -4.76
C GLN A 398 -37.30 -1.37 -3.88
N LEU A 399 -37.24 -0.17 -4.50
CA LEU A 399 -37.06 1.09 -3.77
C LEU A 399 -38.34 1.62 -3.17
N ASN A 400 -38.21 2.56 -2.22
CA ASN A 400 -39.38 3.28 -1.73
C ASN A 400 -39.94 4.23 -2.81
N GLN A 401 -41.23 4.58 -2.69
CA GLN A 401 -41.93 5.40 -3.69
C GLN A 401 -41.24 6.73 -3.98
N LYS A 402 -40.66 7.37 -2.97
CA LYS A 402 -39.97 8.67 -3.13
C LYS A 402 -38.71 8.53 -3.98
N GLN A 403 -37.93 7.48 -3.78
CA GLN A 403 -36.75 7.17 -4.60
C GLN A 403 -37.15 6.78 -6.02
N GLN A 404 -38.17 5.94 -6.21
CA GLN A 404 -38.69 5.59 -7.54
C GLN A 404 -39.13 6.85 -8.32
N GLN A 405 -39.77 7.81 -7.65
CA GLN A 405 -40.19 9.08 -8.24
C GLN A 405 -38.98 9.88 -8.77
N ILE A 406 -37.94 10.06 -7.94
CA ILE A 406 -36.72 10.80 -8.30
C ILE A 406 -36.06 10.18 -9.55
N ILE A 407 -35.96 8.86 -9.59
CA ILE A 407 -35.36 8.13 -10.71
C ILE A 407 -36.17 8.30 -11.99
N ASN A 408 -37.49 8.16 -11.90
CA ASN A 408 -38.38 8.36 -13.03
C ASN A 408 -38.32 9.80 -13.57
N ASP A 409 -38.16 10.79 -12.69
CA ASP A 409 -38.02 12.19 -13.07
C ASP A 409 -36.68 12.45 -13.77
N LEU A 410 -35.57 11.88 -13.27
CA LEU A 410 -34.26 11.95 -13.92
C LEU A 410 -34.25 11.29 -15.30
N LEU A 411 -34.90 10.13 -15.45
CA LEU A 411 -35.03 9.46 -16.73
C LEU A 411 -35.85 10.29 -17.71
N LYS A 412 -36.98 10.87 -17.29
CA LYS A 412 -37.78 11.79 -18.12
C LYS A 412 -36.97 13.00 -18.57
N ILE A 413 -36.15 13.58 -17.69
CA ILE A 413 -35.27 14.71 -18.03
C ILE A 413 -34.26 14.30 -19.11
N ASN A 414 -33.68 13.10 -19.03
CA ASN A 414 -32.69 12.64 -20.01
C ASN A 414 -33.33 12.25 -21.35
N TYR A 415 -34.50 11.61 -21.35
CA TYR A 415 -35.23 11.26 -22.57
C TYR A 415 -35.79 12.50 -23.31
N ASN A 416 -36.05 13.60 -22.59
CA ASN A 416 -36.61 14.82 -23.17
C ASN A 416 -35.58 15.92 -23.47
N LYS A 417 -34.27 15.69 -23.26
CA LYS A 417 -33.25 16.69 -23.62
C LYS A 417 -33.13 16.83 -25.15
N PRO A 418 -33.34 18.02 -25.73
CA PRO A 418 -32.85 18.31 -27.07
C PRO A 418 -31.32 18.18 -27.05
N LYS A 419 -30.74 17.64 -28.12
CA LYS A 419 -29.28 17.67 -28.29
C LYS A 419 -28.84 19.14 -28.18
N GLU A 420 -27.91 19.42 -27.27
CA GLU A 420 -27.32 20.73 -26.95
C GLU A 420 -28.07 21.59 -25.92
N GLN A 421 -27.75 21.41 -24.63
CA GLN A 421 -27.36 22.52 -23.73
C GLN A 421 -26.90 22.03 -22.33
N ASP A 422 -25.83 22.72 -21.90
CA ASP A 422 -25.08 22.79 -20.65
C ASP A 422 -25.42 21.86 -19.46
N GLU A 423 -24.45 21.03 -19.07
CA GLU A 423 -24.49 20.10 -17.92
C GLU A 423 -24.50 20.82 -16.55
N SER A 424 -24.08 22.09 -16.54
CA SER A 424 -23.92 22.96 -15.37
C SER A 424 -25.21 23.18 -14.55
N GLN A 425 -26.39 23.13 -15.18
CA GLN A 425 -27.67 23.38 -14.50
C GLN A 425 -28.26 22.13 -13.80
N LEU A 426 -27.76 20.94 -14.12
CA LEU A 426 -28.28 19.68 -13.54
C LEU A 426 -27.77 19.49 -12.10
N TYR A 427 -26.48 19.78 -11.87
CA TYR A 427 -25.87 19.71 -10.53
C TYR A 427 -26.51 20.68 -9.55
N HIS A 428 -26.86 21.89 -10.01
CA HIS A 428 -27.49 22.91 -9.17
C HIS A 428 -28.91 22.53 -8.71
N LYS A 429 -29.65 21.72 -9.47
CA LYS A 429 -30.98 21.20 -9.08
C LYS A 429 -30.89 20.04 -8.09
N ILE A 430 -29.86 19.20 -8.21
CA ILE A 430 -29.61 18.07 -7.30
C ILE A 430 -29.23 18.59 -5.91
N GLU A 431 -28.38 19.62 -5.82
CA GLU A 431 -28.01 20.28 -4.55
C GLU A 431 -29.19 20.99 -3.86
N THR A 432 -30.11 21.61 -4.62
CA THR A 432 -31.27 22.27 -4.01
C THR A 432 -32.28 21.28 -3.41
N HIS A 433 -32.35 20.04 -3.91
CA HIS A 433 -33.25 19.01 -3.39
C HIS A 433 -32.68 18.24 -2.19
N SER A 434 -31.36 18.09 -2.10
CA SER A 434 -30.72 17.48 -0.93
C SER A 434 -30.75 18.40 0.29
N ASN A 435 -30.61 19.72 0.10
CA ASN A 435 -30.58 20.71 1.19
C ASN A 435 -31.95 21.06 1.81
N SER A 436 -33.07 20.69 1.18
CA SER A 436 -34.41 20.88 1.78
C SER A 436 -34.78 19.89 2.90
N SER A 437 -33.85 19.00 3.28
CA SER A 437 -34.09 17.91 4.24
C SER A 437 -33.71 18.24 5.69
N THR A 438 -33.26 19.45 5.98
CA THR A 438 -32.78 19.81 7.33
C THR A 438 -33.24 21.22 7.73
N GLN A 439 -34.55 21.39 7.94
CA GLN A 439 -35.08 22.49 8.74
C GLN A 439 -36.08 21.95 9.75
N ILE A 440 -35.56 21.56 10.91
CA ILE A 440 -36.36 21.45 12.13
C ILE A 440 -36.56 22.89 12.63
N LYS A 441 -37.78 23.40 12.54
CA LYS A 441 -38.19 24.65 13.20
C LYS A 441 -38.14 24.42 14.71
N PHE A 442 -37.29 25.13 15.42
CA PHE A 442 -37.45 25.35 16.85
C PHE A 442 -38.46 26.47 17.06
N ASP A 443 -39.61 26.13 17.61
CA ASP A 443 -40.58 27.11 18.11
C ASP A 443 -40.06 27.67 19.44
N LYS A 444 -39.82 28.99 19.47
CA LYS A 444 -39.48 29.74 20.68
C LYS A 444 -40.67 30.63 21.02
N SER A 445 -41.73 30.03 21.54
CA SER A 445 -42.79 30.77 22.22
C SER A 445 -43.48 29.88 23.25
N GLU A 446 -42.80 29.66 24.38
CA GLU A 446 -43.39 29.38 25.69
C GLU A 446 -42.23 29.27 26.69
N LEU A 447 -42.25 30.10 27.74
CA LEU A 447 -41.31 30.26 28.87
C LEU A 447 -40.67 31.65 28.95
N VAL A 448 -41.49 32.66 29.25
CA VAL A 448 -41.25 33.64 30.33
C VAL A 448 -42.62 34.10 30.85
N ASP A 449 -43.07 33.48 31.94
CA ASP A 449 -43.44 34.18 33.18
C ASP A 449 -42.69 33.47 34.31
#